data_AF-A0A8S8ZDC6-F1
#
_entry.id   AF-A0A8S8ZDC6-F1
#
_cell.length_a   1.000
_cell.length_b   1.000
_cell.length_c   1.000
_cell.angle_alpha   90.00
_cell.angle_beta   90.00
_cell.angle_gamma   90.00
#
_symmetry.space_group_name_H-M   'P 1'
#
loop_
_entity.id
_entity.type
_entity.pdbx_description
1 polymer ?
#
loop_
_entity_poly.entity_id
_entity_poly.type
_entity_poly.pdbx_seq_one_letter_code
_entity_poly.pdbx_strand_id
1 'polypeptide(L)'
;MPFNAATLIALKGENNLDAWARALKVEHASQGLKLYVTKTIPEPKVDDKTKDKDEKYLFDFIRNSISSVTNDAKSDVLDEYQTIKCSSFATLEAFLMRWQTLRKRVKDVGYIIDDKVELTNLFNAVKRSFPHEAMLWAADMNKNELTTMSFLARLSTLANTQKNYTNMVAAKLEVKTKETKEIKTESNGDERVACNVCGKK
;
A
#
# COMPACT_ATOMS: atom_id res chain seq x y z
N MET A 1 11.27 -1.53 -8.25
CA MET A 1 12.23 -2.46 -8.89
C MET A 1 12.46 -3.62 -7.94
N PRO A 2 12.57 -4.88 -8.41
CA PRO A 2 12.86 -6.01 -7.54
C PRO A 2 14.31 -5.92 -7.03
N PHE A 3 14.49 -6.22 -5.75
CA PHE A 3 15.80 -6.21 -5.08
C PHE A 3 16.67 -7.36 -5.61
N ASN A 4 17.85 -7.03 -6.16
CA ASN A 4 18.84 -8.01 -6.58
C ASN A 4 19.96 -8.08 -5.54
N ALA A 5 20.04 -9.20 -4.81
CA ALA A 5 21.11 -9.43 -3.84
C ALA A 5 22.51 -9.48 -4.49
N ALA A 6 22.60 -9.71 -5.80
CA ALA A 6 23.86 -9.74 -6.54
C ALA A 6 24.54 -8.37 -6.71
N THR A 7 23.85 -7.26 -6.37
CA THR A 7 24.43 -5.91 -6.36
C THR A 7 25.05 -5.49 -5.02
N LEU A 8 25.01 -6.36 -4.01
CA LEU A 8 25.64 -6.08 -2.72
C LEU A 8 27.17 -6.18 -2.85
N ILE A 9 27.83 -5.03 -2.89
CA ILE A 9 29.28 -4.91 -2.89
C ILE A 9 29.81 -5.54 -1.59
N ALA A 10 30.71 -6.51 -1.72
CA ALA A 10 31.36 -7.15 -0.58
C ALA A 10 31.97 -6.10 0.37
N LEU A 11 31.75 -6.27 1.68
CA LEU A 11 32.26 -5.37 2.72
C LEU A 11 33.79 -5.36 2.69
N LYS A 12 34.40 -4.20 2.38
CA LYS A 12 35.85 -3.97 2.37
C LYS A 12 36.27 -2.90 3.40
N GLY A 13 35.68 -2.92 4.59
CA GLY A 13 35.97 -1.95 5.65
C GLY A 13 35.53 -0.52 5.31
N GLU A 14 36.25 0.48 5.82
CA GLU A 14 35.89 1.92 5.75
C GLU A 14 35.76 2.48 4.33
N ASN A 15 36.38 1.85 3.34
CA ASN A 15 36.50 2.34 1.97
C ASN A 15 35.18 2.40 1.18
N ASN A 16 34.09 1.84 1.69
CA ASN A 16 32.79 1.80 1.00
C ASN A 16 31.61 2.30 1.85
N LEU A 17 31.89 2.99 2.97
CA LEU A 17 30.86 3.51 3.88
C LEU A 17 29.89 4.47 3.19
N ASP A 18 30.36 5.36 2.32
CA ASP A 18 29.50 6.30 1.57
C ASP A 18 28.61 5.63 0.53
N ALA A 19 29.08 4.53 -0.07
CA ALA A 19 28.28 3.75 -1.01
C ALA A 19 27.15 3.03 -0.26
N TRP A 20 27.45 2.50 0.93
CA TRP A 20 26.48 1.87 1.80
C TRP A 20 25.49 2.85 2.40
N ALA A 21 25.93 4.01 2.90
CA ALA A 21 25.04 5.05 3.39
C ALA A 21 24.04 5.50 2.30
N ARG A 22 24.48 5.57 1.04
CA ARG A 22 23.61 5.86 -0.10
C ARG A 22 22.65 4.71 -0.40
N ALA A 23 23.12 3.47 -0.44
CA ALA A 23 22.26 2.29 -0.65
C ALA A 23 21.19 2.16 0.44
N LEU A 24 21.58 2.35 1.71
CA LEU A 24 20.66 2.31 2.85
C LEU A 24 19.63 3.44 2.77
N LYS A 25 20.03 4.67 2.40
CA LYS A 25 19.11 5.80 2.18
C LYS A 25 18.12 5.53 1.05
N VAL A 26 18.56 4.89 -0.04
CA VAL A 26 17.69 4.51 -1.17
C VAL A 26 16.69 3.43 -0.76
N GLU A 27 17.17 2.39 -0.07
CA GLU A 27 16.33 1.29 0.42
C GLU A 27 15.30 1.80 1.44
N HIS A 28 15.73 2.55 2.44
CA HIS A 28 14.84 3.15 3.43
C HIS A 28 13.83 4.11 2.78
N ALA A 29 14.21 4.84 1.73
CA ALA A 29 13.29 5.68 0.97
C ALA A 29 12.23 4.86 0.22
N SER A 30 12.61 3.73 -0.39
CA SER A 30 11.65 2.83 -1.04
C SER A 30 10.67 2.17 -0.06
N GLN A 31 11.05 2.09 1.22
CA GLN A 31 10.22 1.56 2.30
C GLN A 31 9.46 2.63 3.10
N GLY A 32 9.57 3.92 2.72
CA GLY A 32 8.88 5.03 3.40
C GLY A 32 9.56 5.54 4.68
N LEU A 33 10.75 5.02 5.03
CA LEU A 33 11.48 5.27 6.27
C LEU A 33 12.55 6.38 6.15
N LYS A 34 12.55 7.14 5.04
CA LYS A 34 13.55 8.18 4.73
C LYS A 34 13.68 9.24 5.83
N LEU A 35 12.55 9.65 6.42
CA LEU A 35 12.47 10.69 7.45
C LEU A 35 13.18 10.31 8.76
N TYR A 36 13.22 9.02 9.10
CA TYR A 36 13.83 8.51 10.34
C TYR A 36 15.35 8.48 10.30
N VAL A 37 15.95 8.33 9.11
CA VAL A 37 17.41 8.36 8.91
C VAL A 37 17.94 9.78 8.78
N THR A 38 17.10 10.72 8.33
CA THR A 38 17.49 12.13 8.13
C THR A 38 17.44 12.99 9.39
N LYS A 39 16.84 12.51 10.49
CA LYS A 39 17.00 13.15 11.79
C LYS A 39 18.43 12.89 12.24
N THR A 40 19.24 13.94 12.20
CA THR A 40 20.68 13.98 12.48
C THR A 40 21.07 13.06 13.63
N ILE A 41 21.87 12.04 13.30
CA ILE A 41 22.67 11.31 14.28
C ILE A 41 23.63 12.34 14.89
N PRO A 42 23.60 12.59 16.21
CA PRO A 42 24.51 13.54 16.85
C PRO A 42 25.97 13.16 16.57
N GLU A 43 26.78 14.11 16.10
CA GLU A 43 28.22 13.90 15.94
C GLU A 43 28.88 13.76 17.32
N PRO A 44 29.75 12.75 17.52
CA PRO A 44 30.50 12.62 18.76
C PRO A 44 31.51 13.76 18.90
N LYS A 45 31.54 14.43 20.06
CA LYS A 45 32.58 15.40 20.42
C LYS A 45 33.85 14.63 20.78
N VAL A 46 34.92 14.78 20.00
CA VAL A 46 36.18 14.03 20.19
C VAL A 46 37.19 14.90 20.93
N ASP A 47 37.63 14.45 22.12
CA ASP A 47 38.80 14.99 22.81
C ASP A 47 39.98 14.00 22.64
N ASP A 48 41.14 14.50 22.20
CA ASP A 48 42.27 13.76 21.59
C ASP A 48 43.07 12.81 22.53
N LYS A 49 42.51 12.41 23.69
CA LYS A 49 43.17 11.51 24.68
C LYS A 49 42.51 10.14 24.83
N THR A 50 41.46 9.82 24.08
CA THR A 50 40.64 8.61 24.28
C THR A 50 40.35 7.78 23.04
N LYS A 51 41.14 7.89 21.95
CA LYS A 51 40.89 7.20 20.66
C LYS A 51 40.43 5.73 20.77
N ASP A 52 41.03 4.93 21.64
CA ASP A 52 40.68 3.51 21.84
C ASP A 52 39.34 3.29 22.61
N LYS A 53 38.98 4.24 23.49
CA LYS A 53 37.66 4.28 24.16
C LYS A 53 36.58 4.89 23.26
N ASP A 54 36.97 5.82 22.38
CA ASP A 54 36.09 6.50 21.43
C ASP A 54 35.66 5.57 20.30
N GLU A 55 36.52 4.68 19.79
CA GLU A 55 36.14 3.70 18.77
C GLU A 55 35.13 2.68 19.30
N LYS A 56 35.35 2.14 20.51
CA LYS A 56 34.41 1.24 21.16
C LYS A 56 33.08 1.94 21.47
N TYR A 57 33.14 3.16 21.99
CA TYR A 57 31.96 3.98 22.25
C TYR A 57 31.18 4.28 20.96
N LEU A 58 31.86 4.69 19.89
CA LEU A 58 31.26 4.97 18.59
C LEU A 58 30.62 3.72 17.99
N PHE A 59 31.30 2.58 18.07
CA PHE A 59 30.78 1.30 17.61
C PHE A 59 29.54 0.86 18.39
N ASP A 60 29.57 0.95 19.73
CA ASP A 60 28.42 0.64 20.58
C ASP A 60 27.26 1.63 20.34
N PHE A 61 27.56 2.91 20.15
CA PHE A 61 26.57 3.94 19.79
C PHE A 61 25.91 3.62 18.46
N ILE A 62 26.69 3.37 17.39
CA ILE A 62 26.16 3.00 16.06
C ILE A 62 25.32 1.73 16.14
N ARG A 63 25.82 0.69 16.81
CA ARG A 63 25.08 -0.57 16.99
C ARG A 63 23.74 -0.35 17.69
N ASN A 64 23.73 0.43 18.77
CA ASN A 64 22.52 0.73 19.52
C ASN A 64 21.55 1.59 18.71
N SER A 65 22.04 2.58 17.97
CA SER A 65 21.22 3.39 17.07
C SER A 65 20.58 2.56 15.95
N ILE A 66 21.35 1.68 15.30
CA ILE A 66 20.81 0.77 14.27
C ILE A 66 19.74 -0.14 14.87
N SER A 67 20.00 -0.71 16.06
CA SER A 67 19.05 -1.59 16.74
C SER A 67 17.76 -0.85 17.09
N SER A 68 17.86 0.38 17.61
CA SER A 68 16.71 1.23 17.94
C SER A 68 15.88 1.53 16.69
N VAL A 69 16.50 2.07 15.64
CA VAL A 69 15.81 2.42 14.38
C VAL A 69 15.17 1.18 13.74
N THR A 70 15.83 0.03 13.83
CA THR A 70 15.27 -1.23 13.32
C THR A 70 14.03 -1.63 14.10
N ASN A 71 14.06 -1.55 15.43
CA ASN A 71 12.90 -1.89 16.27
C ASN A 71 11.73 -0.92 16.05
N ASP A 72 12.01 0.38 15.90
CA ASP A 72 11.01 1.38 15.57
C ASP A 72 10.35 1.06 14.23
N ALA A 73 11.15 0.77 13.19
CA ALA A 73 10.62 0.40 11.88
C ALA A 73 9.79 -0.90 11.90
N LYS A 74 10.16 -1.88 12.74
CA LYS A 74 9.34 -3.09 12.95
C LYS A 74 8.02 -2.76 13.62
N SER A 75 8.04 -1.90 14.63
CA SER A 75 6.85 -1.43 15.34
C SER A 75 5.90 -0.69 14.39
N ASP A 76 6.42 0.19 13.53
CA ASP A 76 5.61 0.93 12.56
C ASP A 76 4.88 -0.01 11.59
N VAL A 77 5.54 -1.07 11.12
CA VAL A 77 4.93 -2.07 10.24
C VAL A 77 3.81 -2.85 10.95
N LEU A 78 4.04 -3.20 12.22
CA LEU A 78 3.02 -3.88 13.03
C LEU A 78 1.82 -2.96 13.32
N ASP A 79 2.07 -1.70 13.68
CA ASP A 79 1.03 -0.72 13.95
C ASP A 79 0.18 -0.47 12.70
N GLU A 80 0.81 -0.27 11.54
CA GLU A 80 0.07 -0.10 10.29
C GLU A 80 -0.79 -1.34 9.98
N TYR A 81 -0.24 -2.55 10.18
CA TYR A 81 -0.98 -3.78 9.96
C TYR A 81 -2.22 -3.94 10.86
N GLN A 82 -2.12 -3.52 12.12
CA GLN A 82 -3.20 -3.62 13.11
C GLN A 82 -4.26 -2.52 12.95
N THR A 83 -3.87 -1.36 12.42
CA THR A 83 -4.72 -0.16 12.39
C THR A 83 -5.29 0.19 11.02
N ILE A 84 -4.83 -0.49 9.95
CA ILE A 84 -5.33 -0.31 8.59
C ILE A 84 -6.86 -0.48 8.51
N LYS A 85 -7.51 0.43 7.77
CA LYS A 85 -8.96 0.43 7.57
C LYS A 85 -9.31 0.31 6.10
N CYS A 86 -10.29 -0.52 5.78
CA CYS A 86 -10.81 -0.66 4.42
C CYS A 86 -11.34 0.66 3.85
N SER A 87 -11.91 1.51 4.71
CA SER A 87 -12.42 2.84 4.33
C SER A 87 -11.36 3.81 3.80
N SER A 88 -10.08 3.53 4.02
CA SER A 88 -8.97 4.34 3.51
C SER A 88 -8.62 4.05 2.05
N PHE A 89 -9.31 3.10 1.41
CA PHE A 89 -9.02 2.65 0.04
C PHE A 89 -10.23 2.85 -0.85
N ALA A 90 -9.98 3.17 -2.13
CA ALA A 90 -11.04 3.35 -3.12
C ALA A 90 -11.78 2.05 -3.44
N THR A 91 -11.10 0.90 -3.36
CA THR A 91 -11.67 -0.41 -3.66
C THR A 91 -11.26 -1.45 -2.62
N LEU A 92 -12.11 -2.46 -2.44
CA LEU A 92 -11.81 -3.60 -1.57
C LEU A 92 -10.58 -4.38 -2.08
N GLU A 93 -10.39 -4.47 -3.41
CA GLU A 93 -9.21 -5.08 -4.03
C GLU A 93 -7.92 -4.37 -3.60
N ALA A 94 -7.89 -3.03 -3.63
CA ALA A 94 -6.72 -2.24 -3.20
C ALA A 94 -6.43 -2.42 -1.70
N PHE A 95 -7.47 -2.44 -0.86
CA PHE A 95 -7.33 -2.74 0.55
C PHE A 95 -6.73 -4.14 0.78
N LEU A 96 -7.29 -5.18 0.15
CA LEU A 96 -6.82 -6.56 0.34
C LEU A 96 -5.36 -6.73 -0.10
N MET A 97 -4.96 -6.11 -1.20
CA MET A 97 -3.56 -6.10 -1.66
C MET A 97 -2.64 -5.45 -0.62
N ARG A 98 -3.02 -4.29 -0.05
CA ARG A 98 -2.22 -3.64 1.00
C ARG A 98 -2.15 -4.49 2.26
N TRP A 99 -3.29 -5.03 2.69
CA TRP A 99 -3.35 -5.86 3.90
C TRP A 99 -2.50 -7.12 3.78
N GLN A 100 -2.56 -7.84 2.64
CA GLN A 100 -1.70 -9.01 2.39
C GLN A 100 -0.21 -8.64 2.34
N THR A 101 0.12 -7.47 1.77
CA THR A 101 1.50 -6.96 1.76
C THR A 101 2.00 -6.70 3.18
N LEU A 102 1.19 -6.05 4.03
CA LEU A 102 1.52 -5.80 5.42
C LEU A 102 1.65 -7.11 6.22
N ARG A 103 0.69 -8.04 6.05
CA ARG A 103 0.74 -9.38 6.64
C ARG A 103 2.07 -10.07 6.37
N LYS A 104 2.53 -10.05 5.11
CA LYS A 104 3.82 -10.62 4.72
C LYS A 104 4.97 -9.89 5.41
N ARG A 105 5.00 -8.55 5.36
CA ARG A 105 6.07 -7.75 5.99
C ARG A 105 6.19 -8.00 7.49
N VAL A 106 5.08 -8.09 8.21
CA VAL A 106 5.06 -8.38 9.66
C VAL A 106 5.70 -9.74 9.95
N LYS A 107 5.43 -10.75 9.13
CA LYS A 107 6.08 -12.08 9.24
C LYS A 107 7.55 -12.03 8.87
N ASP A 108 7.90 -11.34 7.79
CA ASP A 108 9.28 -11.20 7.31
C ASP A 108 10.18 -10.49 8.33
N VAL A 109 9.65 -9.58 9.15
CA VAL A 109 10.42 -8.91 10.23
C VAL A 109 10.47 -9.70 11.55
N GLY A 110 9.83 -10.87 11.60
CA GLY A 110 9.95 -11.85 12.69
C GLY A 110 8.79 -11.88 13.68
N TYR A 111 7.66 -11.22 13.41
CA TYR A 111 6.48 -11.36 14.27
C TYR A 111 5.73 -12.67 13.98
N ILE A 112 5.34 -13.35 15.04
CA ILE A 112 4.42 -14.49 15.00
C ILE A 112 3.06 -13.98 15.47
N ILE A 113 2.08 -14.02 14.58
CA ILE A 113 0.71 -13.58 14.86
C ILE A 113 -0.18 -14.81 14.96
N ASP A 114 -0.90 -14.94 16.08
CA ASP A 114 -1.92 -15.96 16.25
C ASP A 114 -3.07 -15.79 15.23
N ASP A 115 -3.61 -16.91 14.72
CA ASP A 115 -4.64 -16.86 13.68
C ASP A 115 -5.91 -16.14 14.14
N LYS A 116 -6.29 -16.23 15.42
CA LYS A 116 -7.47 -15.51 15.94
C LYS A 116 -7.22 -14.01 16.02
N VAL A 117 -6.00 -13.60 16.38
CA VAL A 117 -5.59 -12.19 16.37
C VAL A 117 -5.60 -11.66 14.93
N GLU A 118 -5.06 -12.43 13.99
CA GLU A 118 -5.03 -12.11 12.58
C GLU A 118 -6.44 -11.96 11.99
N LEU A 119 -7.34 -12.91 12.28
CA LEU A 119 -8.76 -12.85 11.91
C LEU A 119 -9.45 -11.61 12.50
N THR A 120 -9.21 -11.33 13.79
CA THR A 120 -9.79 -10.17 14.48
C THR A 120 -9.33 -8.85 13.88
N ASN A 121 -8.04 -8.73 13.54
CA ASN A 121 -7.49 -7.54 12.88
C ASN A 121 -8.15 -7.33 11.52
N LEU A 122 -8.24 -8.37 10.69
CA LEU A 122 -8.89 -8.29 9.39
C LEU A 122 -10.37 -7.91 9.52
N PHE A 123 -11.10 -8.52 10.46
CA PHE A 123 -12.51 -8.20 10.73
C PHE A 123 -12.68 -6.74 11.14
N ASN A 124 -11.86 -6.24 12.07
CA ASN A 124 -11.90 -4.85 12.52
C ASN A 124 -11.59 -3.86 11.40
N ALA A 125 -10.69 -4.22 10.48
CA ALA A 125 -10.34 -3.40 9.33
C ALA A 125 -11.49 -3.21 8.34
N VAL A 126 -12.38 -4.20 8.19
CA VAL A 126 -13.45 -4.20 7.17
C VAL A 126 -14.86 -3.92 7.71
N LYS A 127 -15.15 -4.23 8.98
CA LYS A 127 -16.54 -4.24 9.51
C LYS A 127 -17.32 -2.94 9.34
N ARG A 128 -16.64 -1.80 9.35
CA ARG A 128 -17.29 -0.49 9.17
C ARG A 128 -17.70 -0.22 7.73
N SER A 129 -16.96 -0.78 6.77
CA SER A 129 -17.25 -0.64 5.33
C SER A 129 -18.36 -1.59 4.87
N PHE A 130 -18.62 -2.67 5.63
CA PHE A 130 -19.58 -3.73 5.30
C PHE A 130 -20.45 -4.06 6.51
N PRO A 131 -21.29 -3.13 7.01
CA PRO A 131 -21.98 -3.30 8.28
C PRO A 131 -23.01 -4.44 8.26
N HIS A 132 -23.62 -4.74 7.11
CA HIS A 132 -24.62 -5.81 6.99
C HIS A 132 -23.94 -7.18 7.01
N GLU A 133 -22.89 -7.34 6.21
CA GLU A 133 -22.11 -8.57 6.15
C GLU A 133 -21.31 -8.81 7.44
N ALA A 134 -20.86 -7.74 8.10
CA ALA A 134 -20.14 -7.83 9.37
C ALA A 134 -20.95 -8.52 10.47
N MET A 135 -22.28 -8.37 10.49
CA MET A 135 -23.12 -9.09 11.45
C MET A 135 -23.05 -10.61 11.23
N LEU A 136 -23.08 -11.05 9.97
CA LEU A 136 -22.98 -12.47 9.61
C LEU A 136 -21.59 -13.01 9.91
N TRP A 137 -20.54 -12.27 9.55
CA TRP A 137 -19.16 -12.68 9.83
C TRP A 137 -18.88 -12.75 11.33
N ALA A 138 -19.42 -11.83 12.13
CA ALA A 138 -19.30 -11.89 13.59
C ALA A 138 -19.97 -13.13 14.17
N ALA A 139 -21.14 -13.54 13.64
CA ALA A 139 -21.80 -14.77 14.06
C ALA A 139 -20.93 -16.01 13.74
N ASP A 140 -20.35 -16.08 12.54
CA ASP A 140 -19.46 -17.18 12.14
C ASP A 140 -18.17 -17.21 12.98
N MET A 141 -17.61 -16.04 13.32
CA MET A 141 -16.47 -15.92 14.23
C MET A 141 -16.79 -16.47 15.62
N ASN A 142 -17.95 -16.12 16.17
CA ASN A 142 -18.37 -16.57 17.50
C ASN A 142 -18.60 -18.09 17.58
N LYS A 143 -18.95 -18.72 16.45
CA LYS A 143 -19.08 -20.18 16.33
C LYS A 143 -17.77 -20.91 16.03
N ASN A 144 -16.66 -20.19 15.86
CA ASN A 144 -15.39 -20.72 15.33
C ASN A 144 -15.52 -21.37 13.93
N GLU A 145 -16.49 -20.93 13.12
CA GLU A 145 -16.72 -21.42 11.76
C GLU A 145 -15.94 -20.59 10.71
N LEU A 146 -15.34 -19.48 11.14
CA LEU A 146 -14.55 -18.59 10.30
C LEU A 146 -13.07 -18.66 10.66
N THR A 147 -12.22 -18.84 9.66
CA THR A 147 -10.74 -18.78 9.78
C THR A 147 -10.24 -17.57 9.01
N THR A 148 -9.00 -17.13 9.25
CA THR A 148 -8.37 -16.06 8.45
C THR A 148 -8.44 -16.38 6.95
N MET A 149 -8.13 -17.62 6.58
CA MET A 149 -8.09 -18.05 5.18
C MET A 149 -9.47 -18.06 4.54
N SER A 150 -10.49 -18.61 5.22
CA SER A 150 -11.85 -18.63 4.68
C SER A 150 -12.44 -17.23 4.61
N PHE A 151 -12.08 -16.35 5.55
CA PHE A 151 -12.50 -14.95 5.51
C PHE A 151 -11.86 -14.17 4.37
N LEU A 152 -10.54 -14.33 4.15
CA LEU A 152 -9.86 -13.75 3.00
C LEU A 152 -10.45 -14.19 1.66
N ALA A 153 -10.82 -15.47 1.54
CA ALA A 153 -11.47 -15.99 0.35
C ALA A 153 -12.83 -15.29 0.12
N ARG A 154 -13.65 -15.14 1.16
CA ARG A 154 -14.94 -14.42 1.08
C ARG A 154 -14.75 -12.96 0.66
N LEU A 155 -13.79 -12.25 1.26
CA LEU A 155 -13.50 -10.87 0.89
C LEU A 155 -12.98 -10.75 -0.56
N SER A 156 -12.19 -11.72 -1.02
CA SER A 156 -11.70 -11.75 -2.41
C SER A 156 -12.85 -11.92 -3.41
N THR A 157 -13.81 -12.82 -3.11
CA THR A 157 -15.03 -12.98 -3.92
C THR A 157 -15.86 -11.70 -3.95
N LEU A 158 -16.00 -11.03 -2.81
CA LEU A 158 -16.70 -9.75 -2.72
C LEU A 158 -16.02 -8.67 -3.56
N ALA A 159 -14.68 -8.57 -3.49
CA ALA A 159 -13.90 -7.62 -4.28
C ALA A 159 -14.08 -7.84 -5.79
N ASN A 160 -14.02 -9.10 -6.24
CA ASN A 160 -14.26 -9.46 -7.63
C ASN A 160 -15.68 -9.12 -8.08
N THR A 161 -16.68 -9.33 -7.22
CA THR A 161 -18.07 -8.99 -7.51
C THR A 161 -18.26 -7.48 -7.70
N GLN A 162 -17.67 -6.66 -6.82
CA GLN A 162 -17.69 -5.20 -6.92
C GLN A 162 -17.01 -4.69 -8.19
N LYS A 163 -15.86 -5.27 -8.54
CA LYS A 163 -15.11 -4.95 -9.76
C LYS A 163 -15.92 -5.24 -11.01
N ASN A 164 -16.52 -6.43 -11.09
CA ASN A 164 -17.35 -6.82 -12.23
C ASN A 164 -18.57 -5.92 -12.40
N TYR A 165 -19.23 -5.56 -11.30
CA TYR A 165 -20.36 -4.62 -11.34
C TYR A 165 -19.93 -3.24 -11.85
N THR A 166 -18.83 -2.71 -11.35
CA THR A 166 -18.27 -1.42 -11.78
C THR A 166 -17.98 -1.42 -13.28
N ASN A 167 -17.34 -2.47 -13.78
CA ASN A 167 -17.03 -2.63 -15.21
C ASN A 167 -18.30 -2.70 -16.07
N MET A 168 -19.31 -3.45 -15.62
CA MET A 168 -20.59 -3.55 -16.33
C MET A 168 -21.30 -2.19 -16.39
N VAL A 169 -21.31 -1.42 -15.29
CA VAL A 169 -21.91 -0.08 -15.26
C VAL A 169 -21.16 0.87 -16.18
N ALA A 170 -19.82 0.86 -16.15
CA ALA A 170 -19.00 1.68 -17.04
C ALA A 170 -19.29 1.36 -18.52
N ALA A 171 -19.35 0.08 -18.89
CA ALA A 171 -19.68 -0.35 -20.25
C ALA A 171 -21.08 0.11 -20.69
N LYS A 172 -22.09 0.00 -19.82
CA LYS A 172 -23.46 0.49 -20.11
C LYS A 172 -23.49 2.02 -20.32
N LEU A 173 -22.73 2.77 -19.53
CA LEU A 173 -22.63 4.23 -19.67
C LEU A 173 -21.93 4.63 -20.98
N GLU A 174 -20.90 3.89 -21.40
CA GLU A 174 -20.22 4.13 -22.68
C GLU A 174 -21.14 3.88 -23.88
N VAL A 175 -21.92 2.79 -23.86
CA VAL A 175 -22.93 2.50 -24.89
C VAL A 175 -23.94 3.64 -24.99
N LYS A 176 -24.52 4.06 -23.85
CA LYS A 176 -25.48 5.16 -23.81
C LYS A 176 -24.89 6.49 -24.28
N THR A 177 -23.61 6.75 -23.99
CA THR A 177 -22.90 7.96 -24.42
C THR A 177 -22.64 7.96 -25.93
N LYS A 178 -22.34 6.79 -26.52
CA LYS A 178 -22.18 6.65 -27.97
C LYS A 178 -23.51 6.84 -28.70
N GLU A 179 -24.57 6.17 -28.25
CA GLU A 179 -25.93 6.34 -28.79
C GLU A 179 -26.39 7.81 -28.73
N THR A 180 -26.12 8.51 -27.62
CA THR A 180 -26.49 9.94 -27.48
C THR A 180 -25.69 10.86 -28.42
N LYS A 181 -24.44 10.50 -28.76
CA LYS A 181 -23.63 11.27 -29.71
C LYS A 181 -24.06 11.02 -31.16
N GLU A 182 -24.42 9.79 -31.52
CA GLU A 182 -24.94 9.45 -32.84
C GLU A 182 -26.27 10.17 -33.12
N ILE A 183 -27.21 10.15 -32.17
CA ILE A 183 -28.50 10.86 -32.29
C ILE A 183 -28.34 12.38 -32.48
N LYS A 184 -27.34 13.01 -31.83
CA LYS A 184 -27.06 14.45 -32.01
C LYS A 184 -26.38 14.78 -33.35
N THR A 185 -25.72 13.81 -33.97
CA THR A 185 -25.03 14.03 -35.26
C THR A 185 -26.00 13.91 -36.43
N GLU A 186 -27.03 13.08 -36.32
CA GLU A 186 -28.09 12.96 -37.34
C GLU A 186 -29.10 14.12 -37.32
N SER A 187 -29.26 14.81 -36.18
CA SER A 187 -30.20 15.93 -36.03
C SER A 187 -29.73 17.28 -36.62
N ASN A 188 -28.47 17.41 -37.04
CA ASN A 188 -27.91 18.68 -37.57
C ASN A 188 -27.73 18.70 -39.09
N GLY A 189 -28.38 17.75 -39.79
CA GLY A 189 -28.22 17.55 -41.23
C GLY A 189 -29.43 17.93 -42.07
N ASP A 190 -30.19 19.00 -41.77
CA ASP A 190 -31.18 19.51 -42.72
C ASP A 190 -31.53 20.99 -42.51
N GLU A 191 -30.66 21.89 -42.95
CA GLU A 191 -31.01 23.31 -43.11
C GLU A 191 -30.29 23.92 -44.32
N ARG A 192 -30.51 23.36 -45.51
CA ARG A 192 -30.31 24.06 -46.79
C ARG A 192 -31.29 23.57 -47.84
N VAL A 193 -32.47 24.21 -47.91
CA VAL A 193 -33.20 24.30 -49.18
C VAL A 193 -33.18 25.75 -49.64
N ALA A 194 -32.45 25.94 -50.72
CA ALA A 194 -32.18 27.21 -51.36
C ALA A 194 -33.44 27.85 -51.95
N CYS A 195 -33.50 29.17 -51.81
CA CYS A 195 -34.24 30.09 -52.66
C CYS A 195 -34.00 29.78 -54.15
N ASN A 196 -35.06 29.66 -54.95
CA ASN A 196 -35.15 30.20 -56.31
C ASN A 196 -36.51 29.84 -56.96
N VAL A 197 -37.43 30.80 -56.98
CA VAL A 197 -38.48 30.84 -58.02
C VAL A 197 -38.21 32.06 -58.88
N CYS A 198 -37.58 31.79 -60.03
CA CYS A 198 -37.31 32.75 -61.09
C CYS A 198 -38.61 33.09 -61.80
N GLY A 199 -38.91 34.38 -61.95
CA GLY A 199 -40.05 34.84 -62.75
C GLY A 199 -39.78 34.78 -64.25
N LYS A 200 -40.85 34.73 -65.04
CA LYS A 200 -41.08 35.61 -66.21
C LYS A 200 -42.47 35.36 -66.82
N LYS A 201 -43.20 36.47 -66.92
CA LYS A 201 -44.21 36.91 -67.91
C LYS A 201 -45.15 35.88 -68.52
#